data_AF-A0A9P7AYL8-F1
#
_entry.id   AF-A0A9P7AYL8-F1
#
_cell.length_a   1.000
_cell.length_b   1.000
_cell.length_c   1.000
_cell.angle_alpha   90.00
_cell.angle_beta   90.00
_cell.angle_gamma   90.00
#
_symmetry.space_group_name_H-M   'P 1'
#
loop_
_entity.id
_entity.type
_entity.pdbx_description
1 polymer ?
#
loop_
_entity_poly.entity_id
_entity_poly.type
_entity_poly.pdbx_seq_one_letter_code
_entity_poly.pdbx_strand_id
1 'polypeptide(L)'
;MDETIEPLQLLPMPHLVEARCAGDDWAGISSWTVRKQRQNRLNQRAYKQLSTTLAVMVASKTIKFDPYEHYTLPADHLLTLVRYNLYRAVAANSWSLGIDPRLMHSDIPSPFESNDSTISRLCLSLPPSLHPTVLQRTVPHHPYIDLFPFPAMRDFLIHMGDDIDDDSLCADVAGDAPDSGSSEHTGIIVWGEPWDPFGWEVTESLWIKRSNFFKGVPGILHATNHWRQLRGEPPLAEIT
;
A
#
# COMPACT_ATOMS: atom_id res chain seq x y z
N MET A 1 24.99 -25.93 -37.20
CA MET A 1 23.66 -25.43 -36.84
C MET A 1 23.89 -24.47 -35.70
N ASP A 2 23.76 -23.18 -35.98
CA ASP A 2 24.01 -22.08 -35.08
C ASP A 2 22.67 -21.75 -34.39
N GLU A 3 22.57 -22.01 -33.09
CA GLU A 3 21.38 -21.66 -32.31
C GLU A 3 21.43 -20.16 -31.99
N THR A 4 20.70 -19.39 -32.76
CA THR A 4 20.42 -17.98 -32.48
C THR A 4 19.58 -17.89 -31.21
N ILE A 5 20.23 -17.56 -30.08
CA ILE A 5 19.55 -17.20 -28.83
C ILE A 5 18.88 -15.84 -29.04
N GLU A 6 17.55 -15.82 -29.08
CA GLU A 6 16.81 -14.55 -29.08
C GLU A 6 17.04 -13.82 -27.74
N PRO A 7 17.44 -12.54 -27.77
CA PRO A 7 17.67 -11.78 -26.55
C PRO A 7 16.35 -11.53 -25.80
N LEU A 8 16.33 -11.87 -24.51
CA LEU A 8 15.27 -11.55 -23.56
C LEU A 8 14.93 -10.05 -23.63
N GLN A 9 13.76 -9.71 -24.15
CA GLN A 9 13.24 -8.35 -24.13
C GLN A 9 12.74 -8.02 -22.71
N LEU A 10 13.50 -7.22 -21.98
CA LEU A 10 13.10 -6.70 -20.67
C LEU A 10 11.93 -5.72 -20.86
N LEU A 11 10.77 -6.05 -20.31
CA LEU A 11 9.63 -5.13 -20.26
C LEU A 11 9.99 -3.92 -19.38
N PRO A 12 9.54 -2.70 -19.72
CA PRO A 12 9.75 -1.53 -18.89
C PRO A 12 9.13 -1.75 -17.50
N MET A 13 9.86 -1.42 -16.44
CA MET A 13 9.35 -1.52 -15.08
C MET A 13 8.07 -0.66 -14.92
N PRO A 14 7.05 -1.10 -14.16
CA PRO A 14 5.77 -0.39 -14.03
C PRO A 14 5.90 1.08 -13.56
N HIS A 15 6.95 1.41 -12.80
CA HIS A 15 7.20 2.77 -12.34
C HIS A 15 7.83 3.69 -13.40
N LEU A 16 8.23 3.15 -14.56
CA LEU A 16 8.81 3.87 -15.69
C LEU A 16 7.82 4.03 -16.85
N VAL A 17 6.54 3.72 -16.65
CA VAL A 17 5.49 3.87 -17.69
C VAL A 17 5.47 5.27 -18.31
N GLU A 18 5.78 6.31 -17.53
CA GLU A 18 5.84 7.71 -17.96
C GLU A 18 7.26 8.23 -18.26
N ALA A 19 8.27 7.34 -18.20
CA ALA A 19 9.66 7.67 -18.47
C ALA A 19 9.87 7.88 -19.97
N ARG A 20 10.46 9.03 -20.31
CA ARG A 20 10.76 9.43 -21.69
C ARG A 20 12.25 9.36 -21.99
N CYS A 21 13.09 9.26 -20.95
CA CYS A 21 14.53 9.08 -21.09
C CYS A 21 15.12 8.38 -19.85
N ALA A 22 16.36 7.91 -19.95
CA ALA A 22 17.09 7.28 -18.84
C ALA A 22 17.25 8.21 -17.62
N GLY A 23 17.16 9.53 -17.81
CA GLY A 23 17.19 10.50 -16.72
C GLY A 23 15.90 10.54 -15.89
N ASP A 24 14.81 9.93 -16.36
CA ASP A 24 13.55 9.75 -15.62
C ASP A 24 13.57 8.54 -14.69
N ASP A 25 14.46 7.59 -14.96
CA ASP A 25 14.65 6.44 -14.10
C ASP A 25 15.23 6.90 -12.76
N TRP A 26 14.47 6.61 -11.71
CA TRP A 26 14.83 6.90 -10.33
C TRP A 26 15.26 5.65 -9.57
N ALA A 27 15.16 4.45 -10.18
CA ALA A 27 15.64 3.21 -9.59
C ALA A 27 17.16 3.27 -9.40
N GLY A 28 17.63 2.79 -8.24
CA GLY A 28 19.07 2.75 -7.91
C GLY A 28 19.72 4.09 -7.53
N ILE A 29 18.96 5.19 -7.42
CA ILE A 29 19.52 6.49 -6.99
C ILE A 29 19.41 6.65 -5.48
N SER A 30 20.57 6.70 -4.80
CA SER A 30 20.69 6.89 -3.35
C SER A 30 20.47 8.34 -2.90
N SER A 31 20.71 9.32 -3.80
CA SER A 31 20.53 10.73 -3.50
C SER A 31 19.04 11.10 -3.49
N TRP A 32 18.53 11.45 -2.31
CA TRP A 32 17.13 11.84 -2.10
C TRP A 32 16.67 12.99 -3.01
N THR A 33 17.48 14.04 -3.14
CA THR A 33 17.15 15.22 -3.95
C THR A 33 16.99 14.86 -5.42
N VAL A 34 17.90 14.04 -5.95
CA VAL A 34 17.89 13.58 -7.35
C VAL A 34 16.73 12.61 -7.59
N ARG A 35 16.49 11.68 -6.67
CA ARG A 35 15.37 10.74 -6.73
C ARG A 35 14.03 11.46 -6.77
N LYS A 36 13.81 12.40 -5.83
CA LYS A 36 12.59 13.20 -5.72
C LYS A 36 12.34 14.03 -6.98
N GLN A 37 13.37 14.64 -7.56
CA GLN A 37 13.24 15.42 -8.78
C GLN A 37 12.75 14.58 -9.97
N ARG A 38 13.29 13.37 -10.12
CA ARG A 38 12.93 12.45 -11.21
C ARG A 38 11.53 11.86 -11.02
N GLN A 39 11.19 11.46 -9.80
CA GLN A 39 9.86 10.95 -9.46
C GLN A 39 8.77 12.01 -9.64
N ASN A 40 9.02 13.25 -9.21
CA ASN A 40 8.09 14.37 -9.42
C ASN A 40 7.83 14.64 -10.90
N ARG A 41 8.84 14.48 -11.75
CA ARG A 41 8.69 14.68 -13.20
C ARG A 41 7.80 13.61 -13.84
N LEU A 42 7.88 12.37 -13.38
CA LEU A 42 6.98 11.29 -13.81
C LEU A 42 5.55 11.53 -13.29
N ASN A 43 5.40 11.87 -12.02
CA ASN A 43 4.11 12.16 -11.40
C ASN A 43 3.39 13.34 -12.07
N GLN A 44 4.12 14.40 -12.45
CA GLN A 44 3.55 15.53 -13.20
C GLN A 44 3.04 15.13 -14.60
N ARG A 45 3.69 14.16 -15.25
CA ARG A 45 3.25 13.66 -16.56
C ARG A 45 2.02 12.76 -16.42
N ALA A 46 2.04 11.83 -15.46
CA ALA A 46 0.87 11.03 -15.09
C ALA A 46 -0.32 11.94 -14.75
N TYR A 47 -0.09 13.01 -13.98
CA TYR A 47 -1.12 14.00 -13.64
C TYR A 47 -1.69 14.72 -14.86
N LYS A 48 -0.87 15.12 -15.85
CA LYS A 48 -1.38 15.73 -17.09
C LYS A 48 -2.26 14.76 -17.89
N GLN A 49 -1.93 13.47 -17.91
CA GLN A 49 -2.76 12.45 -18.55
C GLN A 49 -4.05 12.18 -17.77
N LEU A 50 -3.97 12.07 -16.44
CA LEU A 50 -5.10 11.85 -15.53
C LEU A 50 -6.04 13.05 -15.45
N SER A 51 -5.52 14.29 -15.45
CA SER A 51 -6.31 15.53 -15.50
C SER A 51 -7.11 15.67 -16.80
N THR A 52 -6.72 14.96 -17.85
CA THR A 52 -7.49 14.87 -19.09
C THR A 52 -8.56 13.76 -19.03
N THR A 53 -8.44 12.83 -18.07
CA THR A 53 -9.20 11.56 -18.01
C THR A 53 -10.14 11.45 -16.80
N LEU A 54 -9.92 12.19 -15.70
CA LEU A 54 -10.75 12.22 -14.48
C LEU A 54 -11.96 13.16 -14.61
N ALA A 55 -12.81 12.89 -15.60
CA ALA A 55 -14.18 13.39 -15.63
C ALA A 55 -15.12 12.17 -15.57
N VAL A 56 -15.53 11.78 -14.37
CA VAL A 56 -16.57 10.76 -14.21
C VAL A 56 -17.93 11.44 -14.33
N MET A 57 -18.67 11.13 -15.39
CA MET A 57 -20.05 11.56 -15.54
C MET A 57 -20.97 10.59 -14.80
N VAL A 58 -21.77 11.11 -13.87
CA VAL A 58 -22.87 10.36 -13.24
C VAL A 58 -24.15 11.17 -13.40
N ALA A 59 -25.17 10.55 -14.03
CA ALA A 59 -26.54 11.06 -14.13
C ALA A 59 -26.65 12.56 -14.50
N SER A 60 -26.10 12.93 -15.66
CA SER A 60 -26.24 14.26 -16.29
C SER A 60 -25.61 15.43 -15.55
N LYS A 61 -24.82 15.19 -14.48
CA LYS A 61 -24.02 16.23 -13.83
C LYS A 61 -22.55 15.82 -13.81
N THR A 62 -21.71 16.72 -14.32
CA THR A 62 -20.25 16.63 -14.17
C THR A 62 -19.89 17.00 -12.75
N ILE A 63 -19.53 16.01 -11.93
CA ILE A 63 -18.93 16.25 -10.63
C ILE A 63 -17.44 16.48 -10.88
N LYS A 64 -16.99 17.74 -10.78
CA LYS A 64 -15.57 18.06 -10.80
C LYS A 64 -15.02 17.80 -9.40
N PHE A 65 -14.15 16.81 -9.28
CA PHE A 65 -13.37 16.61 -8.07
C PHE A 65 -12.21 17.61 -8.11
N ASP A 66 -12.24 18.63 -7.24
CA ASP A 66 -11.06 19.44 -6.95
C ASP A 66 -10.44 18.93 -5.63
N PRO A 67 -9.38 18.10 -5.69
CA PRO A 67 -8.75 17.55 -4.50
C PRO A 67 -8.04 18.60 -3.62
N TYR A 68 -8.07 19.89 -3.99
CA TYR A 68 -7.34 20.95 -3.30
C TYR A 68 -8.21 22.05 -2.67
N GLU A 69 -9.54 21.92 -2.64
CA GLU A 69 -10.40 22.96 -2.03
C GLU A 69 -10.13 23.19 -0.51
N HIS A 70 -9.38 22.31 0.17
CA HIS A 70 -9.11 22.45 1.61
C HIS A 70 -7.65 22.30 2.09
N TYR A 71 -6.64 22.26 1.21
CA TYR A 71 -5.25 22.16 1.68
C TYR A 71 -4.31 23.06 0.86
N THR A 72 -3.95 24.22 1.40
CA THR A 72 -2.78 24.99 0.95
C THR A 72 -1.51 24.24 1.33
N LEU A 73 -0.85 23.63 0.33
CA LEU A 73 0.23 22.64 0.49
C LEU A 73 1.57 23.24 0.98
N PRO A 74 2.08 22.85 2.16
CA PRO A 74 3.44 23.19 2.63
C PRO A 74 4.49 22.15 2.19
N ALA A 75 5.77 22.47 2.40
CA ALA A 75 6.96 21.86 1.78
C ALA A 75 7.24 20.34 1.97
N ASP A 76 6.44 19.60 2.74
CA ASP A 76 6.66 18.17 3.10
C ASP A 76 6.01 17.16 2.14
N HIS A 77 6.11 17.40 0.83
CA HIS A 77 5.44 16.60 -0.20
C HIS A 77 5.81 15.09 -0.22
N LEU A 78 6.91 14.66 0.41
CA LEU A 78 7.27 13.24 0.48
C LEU A 78 6.48 12.49 1.56
N LEU A 79 6.31 13.10 2.74
CA LEU A 79 5.44 12.55 3.80
C LEU A 79 4.00 12.48 3.30
N THR A 80 3.56 13.49 2.54
CA THR A 80 2.25 13.45 1.86
C THR A 80 2.17 12.34 0.83
N LEU A 81 3.24 12.08 0.06
CA LEU A 81 3.24 11.03 -0.96
C LEU A 81 3.24 9.62 -0.36
N VAL A 82 3.97 9.39 0.73
CA VAL A 82 3.97 8.09 1.43
C VAL A 82 2.57 7.79 1.99
N ARG A 83 1.96 8.76 2.69
CA ARG A 83 0.57 8.65 3.16
C ARG A 83 -0.40 8.43 2.00
N TYR A 84 -0.27 9.20 0.92
CA TYR A 84 -1.09 9.02 -0.29
C TYR A 84 -0.94 7.61 -0.87
N ASN A 85 0.28 7.06 -0.90
CA ASN A 85 0.56 5.72 -1.39
C ASN A 85 -0.06 4.62 -0.51
N LEU A 86 -0.10 4.83 0.80
CA LEU A 86 -0.82 3.95 1.71
C LEU A 86 -2.34 4.04 1.46
N TYR A 87 -2.92 5.24 1.44
CA TYR A 87 -4.37 5.40 1.26
C TYR A 87 -4.86 4.88 -0.09
N ARG A 88 -4.12 5.12 -1.19
CA ARG A 88 -4.45 4.54 -2.50
C ARG A 88 -4.40 3.01 -2.49
N ALA A 89 -3.48 2.42 -1.73
CA ALA A 89 -3.30 0.98 -1.67
C ALA A 89 -4.46 0.32 -0.92
N VAL A 90 -4.78 0.89 0.26
CA VAL A 90 -5.94 0.52 1.08
C VAL A 90 -7.23 0.65 0.27
N ALA A 91 -7.43 1.76 -0.44
CA ALA A 91 -8.60 1.96 -1.28
C ALA A 91 -8.69 0.96 -2.44
N ALA A 92 -7.57 0.67 -3.12
CA ALA A 92 -7.53 -0.28 -4.23
C ALA A 92 -7.84 -1.72 -3.78
N ASN A 93 -7.30 -2.15 -2.64
CA ASN A 93 -7.64 -3.45 -2.06
C ASN A 93 -9.11 -3.49 -1.63
N SER A 94 -9.63 -2.43 -1.01
CA SER A 94 -11.05 -2.31 -0.63
C SER A 94 -11.99 -2.48 -1.82
N TRP A 95 -11.71 -1.78 -2.94
CA TRP A 95 -12.47 -1.96 -4.17
C TRP A 95 -12.39 -3.38 -4.74
N SER A 96 -11.23 -4.01 -4.65
CA SER A 96 -11.03 -5.40 -5.10
C SER A 96 -11.87 -6.38 -4.28
N LEU A 97 -12.13 -6.07 -3.01
CA LEU A 97 -13.01 -6.83 -2.11
C LEU A 97 -14.50 -6.47 -2.26
N GLY A 98 -14.84 -5.54 -3.16
CA GLY A 98 -16.21 -5.07 -3.33
C GLY A 98 -16.71 -4.17 -2.18
N ILE A 99 -15.80 -3.57 -1.43
CA ILE A 99 -16.10 -2.71 -0.28
C ILE A 99 -15.82 -1.26 -0.65
N ASP A 100 -16.79 -0.39 -0.41
CA ASP A 100 -16.60 1.06 -0.60
C ASP A 100 -15.67 1.58 0.53
N PRO A 101 -14.49 2.13 0.20
CA PRO A 101 -13.54 2.63 1.19
C PRO A 101 -14.16 3.69 2.12
N ARG A 102 -15.20 4.41 1.67
CA ARG A 102 -15.89 5.42 2.46
C ARG A 102 -16.70 4.83 3.61
N LEU A 103 -17.01 3.54 3.57
CA LEU A 103 -17.74 2.85 4.63
C LEU A 103 -16.82 2.29 5.72
N MET A 104 -15.49 2.36 5.55
CA MET A 104 -14.51 1.79 6.49
C MET A 104 -14.46 2.48 7.86
N HIS A 105 -15.10 3.64 8.01
CA HIS A 105 -15.24 4.32 9.31
C HIS A 105 -16.47 3.86 10.10
N SER A 106 -17.27 2.95 9.53
CA SER A 106 -18.53 2.48 10.12
C SER A 106 -18.33 1.06 10.64
N ASP A 107 -19.05 0.68 11.70
CA ASP A 107 -19.03 -0.68 12.23
C ASP A 107 -19.77 -1.65 11.29
N ILE A 108 -19.10 -2.03 10.20
CA ILE A 108 -19.61 -2.98 9.20
C ILE A 108 -18.88 -4.32 9.30
N PRO A 109 -19.58 -5.45 9.08
CA PRO A 109 -18.94 -6.75 9.06
C PRO A 109 -18.16 -6.98 7.75
N SER A 110 -17.07 -7.75 7.83
CA SER A 110 -16.37 -8.24 6.64
C SER A 110 -17.30 -9.08 5.74
N PRO A 111 -17.21 -8.93 4.40
CA PRO A 111 -18.00 -9.75 3.48
C PRO A 111 -17.66 -11.24 3.54
N PHE A 112 -16.48 -11.63 4.08
CA PHE A 112 -16.00 -13.01 4.10
C PHE A 112 -16.69 -13.92 5.12
N GLU A 113 -17.43 -13.35 6.07
CA GLU A 113 -18.29 -14.09 7.00
C GLU A 113 -19.47 -14.77 6.28
N SER A 114 -19.79 -14.33 5.05
CA SER A 114 -20.96 -14.79 4.31
C SER A 114 -20.73 -16.10 3.55
N ASN A 115 -21.74 -16.99 3.61
CA ASN A 115 -21.83 -18.17 2.73
C ASN A 115 -22.40 -17.85 1.34
N ASP A 116 -22.46 -16.57 0.95
CA ASP A 116 -22.96 -16.16 -0.36
C ASP A 116 -22.04 -16.69 -1.49
N SER A 117 -22.66 -17.37 -2.46
CA SER A 117 -22.02 -17.83 -3.69
C SER A 117 -21.30 -16.71 -4.46
N THR A 118 -21.77 -15.46 -4.34
CA THR A 118 -21.18 -14.27 -4.95
C THR A 118 -19.84 -13.92 -4.31
N ILE A 119 -19.77 -13.97 -2.97
CA ILE A 119 -18.52 -13.80 -2.24
C ILE A 119 -17.54 -14.93 -2.58
N SER A 120 -18.03 -16.18 -2.66
CA SER A 120 -17.19 -17.31 -3.09
C SER A 120 -16.59 -17.11 -4.49
N ARG A 121 -17.37 -16.59 -5.45
CA ARG A 121 -16.88 -16.25 -6.79
C ARG A 121 -15.89 -15.08 -6.77
N LEU A 122 -16.14 -14.07 -5.95
CA LEU A 122 -15.23 -12.94 -5.76
C LEU A 122 -13.87 -13.43 -5.28
N CYS A 123 -13.84 -14.28 -4.24
CA CYS A 123 -12.60 -14.83 -3.69
C CYS A 123 -11.74 -15.53 -4.76
N LEU A 124 -12.35 -16.25 -5.71
CA LEU A 124 -11.62 -16.91 -6.80
C LEU A 124 -10.96 -15.94 -7.80
N SER A 125 -11.40 -14.68 -7.82
CA SER A 125 -10.85 -13.63 -8.68
C SER A 125 -9.80 -12.76 -7.99
N LEU A 126 -9.64 -12.89 -6.66
CA LEU A 126 -8.68 -12.10 -5.90
C LEU A 126 -7.25 -12.60 -6.14
N PRO A 127 -6.25 -11.70 -6.00
CA PRO A 127 -4.86 -12.11 -5.87
C PRO A 127 -4.68 -13.09 -4.69
N PRO A 128 -3.76 -14.08 -4.78
CA PRO A 128 -3.58 -15.09 -3.74
C PRO A 128 -3.32 -14.54 -2.34
N SER A 129 -2.63 -13.40 -2.24
CA SER A 129 -2.33 -12.69 -1.00
C SER A 129 -3.55 -12.07 -0.31
N LEU A 130 -4.65 -11.85 -1.05
CA LEU A 130 -5.91 -11.30 -0.54
C LEU A 130 -6.98 -12.38 -0.33
N HIS A 131 -6.72 -13.64 -0.68
CA HIS A 131 -7.65 -14.72 -0.35
C HIS A 131 -7.95 -14.77 1.15
N PRO A 132 -9.22 -14.93 1.57
CA PRO A 132 -9.55 -14.99 2.97
C PRO A 132 -8.96 -16.24 3.62
N THR A 133 -8.43 -16.08 4.83
CA THR A 133 -8.01 -17.18 5.70
C THR A 133 -9.21 -17.93 6.26
N VAL A 134 -8.95 -19.03 6.97
CA VAL A 134 -10.01 -19.74 7.70
C VAL A 134 -10.62 -18.83 8.76
N LEU A 135 -9.81 -18.08 9.51
CA LEU A 135 -10.33 -17.19 10.56
C LEU A 135 -11.22 -16.09 10.01
N GLN A 136 -10.83 -15.45 8.89
CA GLN A 136 -11.64 -14.43 8.22
C GLN A 136 -13.03 -14.96 7.78
N ARG A 137 -13.18 -16.28 7.57
CA ARG A 137 -14.46 -16.89 7.19
C ARG A 137 -15.30 -17.35 8.38
N THR A 138 -14.72 -17.41 9.58
CA THR A 138 -15.37 -18.01 10.76
C THR A 138 -15.55 -17.06 11.93
N VAL A 139 -14.81 -15.96 11.96
CA VAL A 139 -14.82 -14.99 13.05
C VAL A 139 -15.31 -13.65 12.50
N PRO A 140 -16.38 -13.06 13.06
CA PRO A 140 -16.81 -11.70 12.72
C PRO A 140 -15.69 -10.70 12.99
N HIS A 141 -15.41 -9.82 12.03
CA HIS A 141 -14.35 -8.82 12.14
C HIS A 141 -14.59 -7.66 11.17
N HIS A 142 -13.92 -6.54 11.40
CA HIS A 142 -14.04 -5.36 10.55
C HIS A 142 -13.22 -5.51 9.25
N PRO A 143 -13.75 -5.09 8.08
CA PRO A 143 -13.09 -5.29 6.78
C PRO A 143 -11.77 -4.54 6.59
N TYR A 144 -11.39 -3.60 7.46
CA TYR A 144 -10.08 -2.96 7.40
C TYR A 144 -8.94 -4.00 7.47
N ILE A 145 -9.16 -5.09 8.19
CA ILE A 145 -8.20 -6.19 8.35
C ILE A 145 -7.96 -6.87 7.01
N ASP A 146 -9.00 -7.02 6.19
CA ASP A 146 -8.94 -7.70 4.90
C ASP A 146 -8.04 -6.99 3.87
N LEU A 147 -7.72 -5.72 4.11
CA LEU A 147 -6.98 -4.86 3.20
C LEU A 147 -5.48 -5.15 3.17
N PHE A 148 -4.96 -5.88 4.15
CA PHE A 148 -3.54 -6.21 4.21
C PHE A 148 -3.22 -7.49 3.40
N PRO A 149 -2.19 -7.50 2.54
CA PRO A 149 -1.82 -8.67 1.74
C PRO A 149 -1.00 -9.71 2.53
N PHE A 150 -1.21 -9.81 3.84
CA PHE A 150 -0.43 -10.65 4.75
C PHE A 150 -1.36 -11.54 5.59
N PRO A 151 -1.61 -12.80 5.18
CA PRO A 151 -2.54 -13.71 5.86
C PRO A 151 -2.29 -13.84 7.38
N ALA A 152 -1.05 -14.08 7.78
CA ALA A 152 -0.70 -14.23 9.21
C ALA A 152 -0.95 -12.96 10.03
N MET A 153 -0.77 -11.79 9.42
CA MET A 153 -1.03 -10.50 10.08
C MET A 153 -2.53 -10.27 10.27
N ARG A 154 -3.35 -10.67 9.28
CA ARG A 154 -4.81 -10.61 9.38
C ARG A 154 -5.35 -11.55 10.46
N ASP A 155 -4.85 -12.78 10.49
CA ASP A 155 -5.19 -13.76 11.51
C ASP A 155 -4.84 -13.26 12.93
N PHE A 156 -3.69 -12.60 13.08
CA PHE A 156 -3.30 -11.96 14.34
C PHE A 156 -4.29 -10.86 14.76
N LEU A 157 -4.69 -9.96 13.86
CA LEU A 157 -5.65 -8.89 14.17
C LEU A 157 -7.01 -9.45 14.58
N ILE A 158 -7.49 -10.47 13.89
CA ILE A 158 -8.73 -11.17 14.25
C ILE A 158 -8.63 -11.81 15.62
N HIS A 159 -7.47 -12.39 15.96
CA HIS A 159 -7.26 -13.01 17.26
C HIS A 159 -7.23 -11.98 18.41
N MET A 160 -6.62 -10.82 18.18
CA MET A 160 -6.60 -9.73 19.16
C MET A 160 -8.00 -9.14 19.35
N GLY A 161 -8.79 -9.00 18.27
CA GLY A 161 -10.14 -8.44 18.36
C GLY A 161 -10.14 -7.08 19.06
N ASP A 162 -11.01 -6.91 20.05
CA ASP A 162 -11.17 -5.65 20.79
C ASP A 162 -9.98 -5.30 21.72
N ASP A 163 -9.01 -6.20 21.91
CA ASP A 163 -7.81 -5.92 22.70
C ASP A 163 -6.83 -4.98 21.95
N ILE A 164 -7.05 -4.74 20.65
CA ILE A 164 -6.30 -3.74 19.87
C ILE A 164 -7.06 -2.42 19.79
N ASP A 165 -6.36 -1.32 20.09
CA ASP A 165 -6.87 0.03 19.84
C ASP A 165 -6.71 0.36 18.36
N ASP A 166 -7.81 0.28 17.61
CA ASP A 166 -7.89 0.50 16.16
C ASP A 166 -7.41 1.90 15.75
N ASP A 167 -7.73 2.94 16.53
CA ASP A 167 -7.30 4.31 16.25
C ASP A 167 -5.79 4.44 16.41
N SER A 168 -5.24 3.83 17.47
CA SER A 168 -3.81 3.79 17.73
C SER A 168 -3.05 2.98 16.68
N LEU A 169 -3.61 1.86 16.22
CA LEU A 169 -3.05 1.06 15.13
C LEU A 169 -3.06 1.85 13.81
N CYS A 170 -4.17 2.51 13.49
CA CYS A 170 -4.32 3.31 12.29
C CYS A 170 -3.30 4.45 12.24
N ALA A 171 -3.15 5.20 13.33
CA ALA A 171 -2.16 6.28 13.44
C ALA A 171 -0.73 5.75 13.26
N ASP A 172 -0.41 4.59 13.85
CA ASP A 172 0.91 3.98 13.72
C ASP A 172 1.21 3.47 12.32
N VAL A 173 0.22 2.86 11.65
CA VAL A 173 0.33 2.39 10.28
C VAL A 173 0.48 3.57 9.31
N ALA A 174 -0.28 4.65 9.53
CA ALA A 174 -0.26 5.86 8.70
C ALA A 174 0.96 6.76 8.96
N GLY A 175 1.64 6.60 10.09
CA GLY A 175 2.78 7.44 10.46
C GLY A 175 2.41 8.77 11.10
N ASP A 176 1.25 8.84 11.74
CA ASP A 176 0.71 10.05 12.36
C ASP A 176 1.24 10.24 13.79
N ALA A 177 2.56 10.14 13.94
CA ALA A 177 3.25 10.46 15.18
C ALA A 177 3.18 11.99 15.44
N PRO A 178 2.55 12.46 16.52
CA PRO A 178 2.32 13.90 16.73
C PRO A 178 3.60 14.72 16.95
N ASP A 179 4.69 14.09 17.41
CA ASP A 179 5.81 14.81 18.03
C ASP A 179 7.22 14.34 17.62
N SER A 180 7.36 13.55 16.55
CA SER A 180 8.71 13.24 16.08
C SER A 180 9.26 14.46 15.34
N GLY A 181 10.07 15.28 16.00
CA GLY A 181 10.88 16.34 15.36
C GLY A 181 11.85 15.85 14.27
N SER A 182 11.73 14.58 13.85
CA SER A 182 12.35 13.98 12.68
C SER A 182 11.51 14.21 11.44
N SER A 183 12.17 14.58 10.34
CA SER A 183 11.57 14.65 9.00
C SER A 183 11.35 13.28 8.34
N GLU A 184 11.66 12.19 9.05
CA GLU A 184 11.51 10.82 8.57
C GLU A 184 10.11 10.28 8.83
N HIS A 185 9.55 9.61 7.82
CA HIS A 185 8.28 8.91 7.91
C HIS A 185 8.37 7.76 8.92
N THR A 186 7.33 7.60 9.73
CA THR A 186 7.14 6.42 10.58
C THR A 186 5.95 5.63 10.04
N GLY A 187 5.89 4.31 10.22
CA GLY A 187 4.72 3.52 9.83
C GLY A 187 4.97 2.59 8.65
N ILE A 188 3.95 2.38 7.82
CA ILE A 188 4.03 1.53 6.63
C ILE A 188 4.30 2.38 5.39
N ILE A 189 5.09 1.84 4.47
CA ILE A 189 5.37 2.41 3.15
C ILE A 189 4.89 1.42 2.08
N VAL A 190 4.16 1.91 1.08
CA VAL A 190 3.75 1.12 -0.09
C VAL A 190 4.49 1.62 -1.32
N TRP A 191 5.35 0.77 -1.86
CA TRP A 191 6.20 1.03 -3.03
C TRP A 191 5.60 0.56 -4.35
N GLY A 192 4.75 -0.47 -4.30
CA GLY A 192 4.28 -1.19 -5.48
C GLY A 192 2.79 -1.45 -5.46
N GLU A 193 2.40 -2.57 -6.08
CA GLU A 193 0.99 -2.98 -6.14
C GLU A 193 0.46 -3.35 -4.74
N PRO A 194 -0.78 -2.96 -4.42
CA PRO A 194 -1.29 -3.05 -3.06
C PRO A 194 -1.59 -4.48 -2.61
N TRP A 195 -1.83 -5.39 -3.55
CA TRP A 195 -1.98 -6.81 -3.28
C TRP A 195 -0.65 -7.57 -3.27
N ASP A 196 0.46 -7.00 -3.73
CA ASP A 196 1.76 -7.67 -3.71
C ASP A 196 2.44 -7.47 -2.35
N PRO A 197 2.67 -8.52 -1.54
CA PRO A 197 3.37 -8.40 -0.26
C PRO A 197 4.75 -7.76 -0.37
N PHE A 198 5.48 -7.96 -1.47
CA PHE A 198 6.79 -7.34 -1.68
C PHE A 198 6.70 -5.84 -1.96
N GLY A 199 5.51 -5.31 -2.27
CA GLY A 199 5.26 -3.89 -2.43
C GLY A 199 5.25 -3.11 -1.11
N TRP A 200 5.28 -3.78 0.04
CA TRP A 200 5.09 -3.15 1.36
C TRP A 200 6.39 -3.18 2.18
N GLU A 201 6.60 -2.13 2.97
CA GLU A 201 7.71 -1.98 3.89
C GLU A 201 7.21 -1.43 5.23
N VAL A 202 7.78 -1.92 6.33
CA VAL A 202 7.54 -1.41 7.68
C VAL A 202 8.77 -0.63 8.14
N THR A 203 8.59 0.60 8.61
CA THR A 203 9.71 1.37 9.18
C THR A 203 10.22 0.72 10.46
N GLU A 204 11.51 0.87 10.76
CA GLU A 204 12.13 0.32 11.96
C GLU A 204 11.43 0.75 13.26
N SER A 205 10.99 2.01 13.32
CA SER A 205 10.21 2.54 14.45
C SER A 205 8.90 1.78 14.66
N LEU A 206 8.16 1.49 13.59
CA LEU A 206 6.91 0.72 13.67
C LEU A 206 7.20 -0.75 14.00
N TRP A 207 8.24 -1.33 13.41
CA TRP A 207 8.68 -2.70 13.67
C TRP A 207 8.95 -2.96 15.16
N ILE A 208 9.63 -2.01 15.81
CA ILE A 208 9.92 -2.07 17.24
C ILE A 208 8.67 -1.79 18.08
N LYS A 209 7.93 -0.72 17.77
CA LYS A 209 6.76 -0.28 18.54
C LYS A 209 5.65 -1.34 18.57
N ARG A 210 5.39 -1.97 17.42
CA ARG A 210 4.34 -2.97 17.24
C ARG A 210 4.94 -4.36 17.01
N SER A 211 6.00 -4.72 17.73
CA SER A 211 6.70 -5.99 17.49
C SER A 211 5.81 -7.24 17.55
N ASN A 212 4.87 -7.30 18.50
CA ASN A 212 3.89 -8.40 18.58
C ASN A 212 3.04 -8.56 17.31
N PHE A 213 2.75 -7.46 16.61
CA PHE A 213 1.95 -7.45 15.38
C PHE A 213 2.68 -8.07 14.18
N PHE A 214 4.01 -8.00 14.16
CA PHE A 214 4.84 -8.55 13.08
C PHE A 214 5.49 -9.88 13.43
N LYS A 215 5.37 -10.33 14.68
CA LYS A 215 5.92 -11.59 15.15
C LYS A 215 5.33 -12.76 14.36
N GLY A 216 6.20 -13.62 13.81
CA GLY A 216 5.76 -14.77 13.03
C GLY A 216 5.21 -14.44 11.63
N VAL A 217 5.41 -13.21 11.12
CA VAL A 217 5.02 -12.80 9.77
C VAL A 217 6.28 -12.67 8.89
N PRO A 218 6.88 -13.78 8.39
CA PRO A 218 8.16 -13.72 7.68
C PRO A 218 8.07 -12.92 6.36
N GLY A 219 6.90 -12.92 5.71
CA GLY A 219 6.70 -12.22 4.44
C GLY A 219 6.97 -10.71 4.53
N ILE A 220 6.47 -10.05 5.57
CA ILE A 220 6.64 -8.59 5.72
C ILE A 220 8.07 -8.22 6.15
N LEU A 221 8.74 -9.08 6.92
CA LEU A 221 10.16 -8.91 7.25
C LEU A 221 11.04 -9.01 5.99
N HIS A 222 10.80 -10.03 5.15
CA HIS A 222 11.53 -10.19 3.90
C HIS A 222 11.31 -9.01 2.94
N ALA A 223 10.06 -8.57 2.78
CA ALA A 223 9.72 -7.42 1.95
C ALA A 223 10.40 -6.13 2.47
N THR A 224 10.33 -5.90 3.79
CA THR A 224 10.97 -4.76 4.45
C THR A 224 12.49 -4.77 4.25
N ASN A 225 13.15 -5.91 4.49
CA ASN A 225 14.59 -6.03 4.34
C ASN A 225 15.06 -5.90 2.89
N HIS A 226 14.27 -6.34 1.92
CA HIS A 226 14.54 -6.10 0.51
C HIS A 226 14.64 -4.59 0.19
N TRP A 227 13.66 -3.80 0.63
CA TRP A 227 13.66 -2.34 0.38
C TRP A 227 14.76 -1.61 1.15
N ARG A 228 15.01 -1.99 2.41
CA ARG A 228 16.12 -1.45 3.22
C ARG A 228 17.47 -1.72 2.56
N GLN A 229 17.70 -2.95 2.08
CA GLN A 229 18.94 -3.33 1.41
C GLN A 229 19.17 -2.53 0.12
N LEU A 230 18.12 -2.28 -0.68
CA LEU A 230 18.23 -1.45 -1.88
C LEU A 230 18.65 0.00 -1.59
N ARG A 231 18.40 0.48 -0.36
CA ARG A 231 18.85 1.81 0.11
C ARG A 231 20.17 1.78 0.86
N GLY A 232 20.74 0.59 1.10
CA GLY A 232 21.96 0.41 1.90
C GLY A 232 21.73 0.51 3.41
N GLU A 233 20.48 0.35 3.87
CA GLU A 233 20.14 0.28 5.29
C GLU A 233 20.36 -1.13 5.85
N PRO A 234 20.72 -1.28 7.13
CA PRO A 234 20.87 -2.58 7.76
C PRO A 234 19.51 -3.32 7.83
N PRO A 235 19.49 -4.66 7.63
CA PRO A 235 18.27 -5.43 7.75
C PRO A 235 17.75 -5.41 9.19
N LEU A 236 16.43 -5.42 9.36
CA LEU A 236 15.76 -5.66 10.62
C LEU A 236 15.93 -7.12 11.03
N ALA A 237 16.04 -7.35 12.34
CA ALA A 237 16.07 -8.68 12.93
C ALA A 237 14.65 -9.22 13.14
N GLU A 238 14.54 -10.55 13.11
CA GLU A 238 13.32 -11.26 13.48
C GLU A 238 12.99 -11.01 14.96
N ILE A 239 11.69 -10.90 15.26
CA ILE A 239 11.19 -10.65 16.61
C ILE A 239 11.02 -12.00 17.31
N THR A 240 11.84 -12.22 18.35
CA THR A 240 11.83 -13.46 19.16
C THR A 240 10.70 -13.51 20.18
#